data_AF-A0A8C8Y051-F1
#
_entry.id   AF-A0A8C8Y051-F1
#
_cell.length_a   1.000
_cell.length_b   1.000
_cell.length_c   1.000
_cell.angle_alpha   90.00
_cell.angle_beta   90.00
_cell.angle_gamma   90.00
#
_symmetry.space_group_name_H-M   'P 1'
#
loop_
_entity.id
_entity.type
_entity.pdbx_description
1 polymer ?
#
loop_
_entity_poly.entity_id
_entity_poly.type
_entity_poly.pdbx_seq_one_letter_code
_entity_poly.pdbx_strand_id
1 'polypeptide(L)' 'MRSRLRKTQRLWSHGSHGHSSISKHRKHPGGRGYAGGRHYDRINFNKYHPGYFGKVGTGHHEGQIHQKS' A
#
# COMPACT_ATOMS: atom_id res chain seq x y z
N MET A 1 13.99 -6.34 31.61
CA MET A 1 14.60 -5.18 30.89
C MET A 1 14.45 -5.38 29.38
N ARG A 2 14.37 -4.29 28.60
CA ARG A 2 14.20 -4.38 27.13
C ARG A 2 15.55 -4.73 26.49
N SER A 3 15.66 -5.90 25.86
CA SER A 3 16.92 -6.41 25.30
C SER A 3 17.33 -5.75 23.98
N ARG A 4 16.39 -5.16 23.24
CA ARG A 4 16.66 -4.47 21.97
C ARG A 4 16.08 -3.06 21.98
N LEU A 5 16.95 -2.10 21.73
CA LEU A 5 16.63 -0.69 21.56
C LEU A 5 15.82 -0.48 20.27
N ARG A 6 14.94 0.53 20.27
CA ARG A 6 14.16 0.90 19.09
C ARG A 6 15.09 1.49 18.03
N LYS A 7 14.74 1.34 16.74
CA LYS A 7 15.51 1.90 15.62
C LYS A 7 15.76 3.40 15.77
N THR A 8 14.81 4.14 16.36
CA THR A 8 14.93 5.58 16.62
C THR A 8 16.12 5.95 17.51
N GLN A 9 16.45 5.13 18.52
CA GLN A 9 17.57 5.38 19.42
C GLN A 9 18.92 5.27 18.71
N ARG A 10 19.02 4.39 17.71
CA ARG A 10 20.23 4.24 16.89
C ARG A 10 20.35 5.31 15.80
N LEU A 11 19.27 6.01 15.46
CA LEU A 11 19.23 6.98 14.37
C LEU A 11 19.25 8.44 14.83
N TRP A 12 19.36 8.70 16.13
CA TRP A 12 19.24 10.03 16.70
C TRP A 12 20.19 11.04 16.06
N SER A 13 21.47 10.69 15.91
CA SER A 13 22.49 11.58 15.33
C SER A 13 22.48 11.62 13.80
N HIS A 14 21.66 10.80 13.14
CA HIS A 14 21.58 10.79 11.67
C HIS A 14 20.63 11.89 11.18
N GLY A 15 21.17 12.82 10.38
CA GLY A 15 20.46 14.02 9.90
C GLY A 15 19.20 13.77 9.06
N SER A 16 18.96 12.54 8.61
CA SER A 16 17.78 12.15 7.80
C SER A 16 16.96 11.01 8.40
N HIS A 17 17.31 10.53 9.60
CA HIS A 17 16.64 9.39 10.25
C HIS A 17 16.54 8.12 9.36
N GLY A 18 17.59 7.85 8.58
CA GLY A 18 17.69 6.67 7.73
C GLY A 18 17.00 6.80 6.37
N HIS A 19 16.66 8.02 5.95
CA HIS A 19 16.28 8.33 4.57
C HIS A 19 17.45 8.97 3.80
N SER A 20 17.39 8.97 2.47
CA SER A 20 18.40 9.66 1.67
C SER A 20 18.25 11.18 1.74
N SER A 21 19.31 11.92 1.49
CA SER A 21 19.30 13.39 1.52
C SER A 21 18.32 13.98 0.49
N ILE A 22 18.25 13.34 -0.69
CA ILE A 22 17.46 13.76 -1.86
C ILE A 22 15.97 13.42 -1.68
N SER A 23 15.65 12.21 -1.20
CA SER A 23 14.26 11.76 -1.03
C SER A 23 13.82 11.97 0.42
N LYS A 24 12.93 12.94 0.64
CA LYS A 24 12.40 13.29 1.96
C LYS A 24 11.16 12.46 2.32
N HIS A 25 10.99 12.17 3.60
CA HIS A 25 9.80 11.50 4.12
C HIS A 25 8.57 12.44 4.09
N ARG A 26 7.80 12.37 3.01
CA ARG A 26 6.55 13.12 2.83
C ARG A 26 5.34 12.27 3.26
N LYS A 27 4.23 12.92 3.61
CA LYS A 27 3.08 12.28 4.27
C LYS A 27 2.40 11.18 3.42
N HIS A 28 2.10 11.43 2.16
CA HIS A 28 1.41 10.48 1.27
C HIS A 28 1.89 10.63 -0.19
N PRO A 29 3.06 10.11 -0.57
CA PRO A 29 3.61 10.30 -1.92
C PRO A 29 2.82 9.56 -3.02
N GLY A 30 2.08 8.50 -2.70
CA GLY A 30 1.32 7.68 -3.67
C GLY A 30 -0.18 7.56 -3.34
N GLY A 31 -0.71 8.47 -2.52
CA GLY A 31 -2.08 8.39 -2.01
C GLY A 31 -2.21 7.58 -0.72
N ARG A 32 -3.43 7.12 -0.42
CA ARG A 32 -3.79 6.41 0.81
C ARG A 32 -4.34 5.03 0.47
N GLY A 33 -4.06 4.05 1.32
CA GLY A 33 -4.56 2.68 1.14
C GLY A 33 -4.18 2.13 -0.24
N TYR A 34 -5.16 1.52 -0.93
CA TYR A 34 -4.98 0.86 -2.23
C TYR A 34 -5.43 1.70 -3.43
N ALA A 35 -5.48 3.04 -3.30
CA ALA A 35 -6.03 3.94 -4.31
C ALA A 35 -5.38 3.83 -5.71
N GLY A 36 -4.08 3.50 -5.78
CA GLY A 36 -3.35 3.36 -7.05
C GLY A 36 -3.42 1.98 -7.70
N GLY A 37 -4.12 1.01 -7.11
CA GLY A 37 -3.91 -0.41 -7.40
C GLY A 37 -4.21 -0.89 -8.82
N ARG A 38 -5.00 -0.15 -9.60
CA ARG A 38 -5.23 -0.45 -11.03
C ARG A 38 -4.41 0.42 -11.99
N HIS A 39 -3.85 1.52 -11.50
CA HIS A 39 -3.11 2.49 -12.30
C HIS A 39 -1.61 2.35 -12.02
N TYR A 40 -1.06 3.21 -11.18
CA TYR A 40 0.38 3.31 -10.94
C TYR A 40 0.93 2.25 -9.97
N ASP A 41 0.10 1.64 -9.11
CA ASP A 41 0.53 0.57 -8.18
C ASP A 41 0.21 -0.85 -8.69
N ARG A 42 -0.26 -0.98 -9.94
CA ARG A 42 -0.72 -2.25 -10.53
C ARG A 42 0.30 -3.38 -10.47
N ILE A 43 1.58 -3.05 -10.54
CA ILE A 43 2.68 -4.03 -10.52
C ILE A 43 2.66 -4.83 -9.21
N ASN A 44 2.42 -4.18 -8.07
CA ASN A 44 2.40 -4.85 -6.77
C ASN A 44 1.20 -5.80 -6.66
N PHE A 45 0.04 -5.40 -7.14
CA PHE A 45 -1.15 -6.25 -7.14
C PHE A 45 -1.03 -7.43 -8.08
N ASN A 46 -0.53 -7.22 -9.30
CA ASN A 46 -0.34 -8.31 -10.24
C ASN A 46 0.69 -9.33 -9.73
N LYS A 47 1.72 -8.88 -9.02
CA LYS A 47 2.79 -9.75 -8.52
C LYS A 47 2.40 -10.54 -7.28
N TYR A 48 1.77 -9.89 -6.31
CA TYR A 48 1.54 -10.48 -4.98
C TYR A 48 0.08 -10.83 -4.71
N HIS A 49 -0.85 -10.28 -5.50
CA HIS A 49 -2.29 -10.44 -5.28
C HIS A 49 -3.04 -10.69 -6.61
N PRO A 50 -2.72 -11.78 -7.33
CA PRO A 50 -3.44 -12.13 -8.55
C PRO A 50 -4.93 -12.34 -8.23
N GLY A 51 -5.82 -11.76 -9.05
CA GLY A 51 -7.27 -11.84 -8.84
C GLY A 51 -7.84 -10.88 -7.78
N TYR A 52 -7.01 -10.03 -7.16
CA TYR A 52 -7.49 -8.99 -6.24
C TYR A 52 -8.45 -8.01 -6.91
N PHE A 53 -8.21 -7.74 -8.20
CA PHE A 53 -9.16 -7.04 -9.05
C PHE A 53 -9.87 -8.03 -9.95
N GLY A 54 -11.19 -8.09 -9.84
CA GLY A 54 -12.04 -9.00 -10.60
C GLY A 54 -13.27 -9.38 -9.78
N LYS A 55 -14.36 -9.76 -10.45
CA LYS A 55 -15.54 -10.31 -9.79
C LYS A 55 -15.40 -11.82 -9.81
N VAL A 56 -15.43 -12.46 -8.64
CA VAL A 56 -15.30 -13.91 -8.51
C VAL A 56 -16.65 -14.48 -8.07
N GLY A 57 -17.25 -15.33 -8.92
CA GLY A 57 -18.51 -16.02 -8.64
C GLY A 57 -19.78 -15.27 -9.06
N THR A 58 -20.81 -16.05 -9.41
CA THR A 58 -22.20 -15.61 -9.44
C THR A 58 -22.70 -15.66 -8.00
N GLY A 59 -23.03 -14.51 -7.41
CA GLY A 59 -23.55 -14.46 -6.05
C GLY A 59 -24.86 -15.24 -5.95
N HIS A 60 -24.90 -16.25 -5.09
CA HIS A 60 -26.16 -16.69 -4.50
C HIS A 60 -26.68 -15.50 -3.68
N HIS A 61 -27.98 -15.22 -3.77
CA HIS A 61 -28.70 -14.07 -3.22
C HIS A 61 -28.75 -12.83 -4.13
N GLU A 62 -29.79 -12.84 -4.98
CA GLU A 62 -30.76 -11.76 -5.15
C GLU A 62 -30.26 -10.33 -4.84
N GLY A 63 -29.86 -9.64 -5.89
CA GLY A 63 -29.43 -8.25 -5.85
C GLY A 63 -29.08 -7.78 -7.24
N GLN A 64 -30.12 -7.49 -8.04
CA GLN A 64 -29.97 -6.89 -9.36
C GLN A 64 -29.14 -5.59 -9.24
N ILE A 65 -27.95 -5.57 -9.83
CA ILE A 65 -27.38 -4.33 -10.33
C ILE A 65 -27.06 -4.52 -11.80
N HIS A 66 -27.93 -3.90 -12.59
CA HIS A 66 -27.89 -3.73 -14.03
C HIS A 66 -26.46 -3.44 -14.51
N GLN A 67 -26.00 -4.24 -15.47
CA GLN A 67 -25.06 -3.77 -16.47
C GLN A 67 -25.83 -2.83 -17.41
N LYS A 68 -25.45 -1.56 -17.49
CA LYS A 68 -25.86 -0.68 -18.61
C LYS A 68 -24.66 0.18 -19.04
N SER A 69 -24.33 -0.03 -20.32
CA SER A 69 -23.45 0.67 -21.27
C SER A 69 -22.26 1.46 -20.75
#